data_AF-A0AAN6VD73-F1
#
_entry.id   AF-A0AAN6VD73-F1
#
_cell.length_a   1.000
_cell.length_b   1.000
_cell.length_c   1.000
_cell.angle_alpha   90.00
_cell.angle_beta   90.00
_cell.angle_gamma   90.00
#
_symmetry.space_group_name_H-M   'P 1'
#
loop_
_entity.id
_entity.type
_entity.pdbx_description
1 polymer ?
#
loop_
_entity_poly.entity_id
_entity_poly.type
_entity_poly.pdbx_seq_one_letter_code
_entity_poly.pdbx_strand_id
1 'polypeptide(L)'
;MAVAINDRTAEFRHIVTAAQRKQVAKPGSQRLLSDAQKGATTGNAQPRRSEFARHAADIGRGISGTMGKLQKLAQLAKKRSLFDDNPVEVNELTFIIKQDLSRLNEDIRNLQGVSRRLHPKPDQEGENNKNILLLLQGKLGDVSANFKDVLEIRTKNIQASRSRTEAFVSNMGQHAHASLPPSASPLYGTPKRGTPSPGADLISLNPMGGDQQMQLQMMEEGGQNTYIHQRGQAIEAIESTINELGSIFGQLASMVSEQSEMIQRIDANTEDVVDNVEGAQKELLKYWSSVSGNRWLIAKMFGVLNHHSVKMANKTYKLNTGQDIPALGLGTWQSEPGKVQTAVAHALKAGYKLIDGAYCYANEEEVGQGLAEALAAGTVKREEIFVVSKVWATYTTRCELGLDRSLEKLGLDYVDLFLVHWPLLMNPEGNDDRFPKLPNGERDIIHNHNHVDTWKQMEKLVATGKTRAVGVSNYSKRYLEQLLPHATIVPAVNQIENHPALPQQEIVDLCKAKGIHVMAYSPLGSTGGPLLTAEPVVKIAEKHGVKPSAVLLSYHIPRGSTVLAKSVTPERIDDNMNLVDLDADDVELLDDYSNKLTKEGKLQRFVYPPFGVDFGFPDKS
;
A
#
# COMPACT_ATOMS: atom_id res chain seq x y z
N MET A 1 30.33 -21.91 -59.02
CA MET A 1 30.51 -21.78 -57.56
C MET A 1 30.24 -23.14 -56.94
N ALA A 2 31.13 -23.66 -56.10
CA ALA A 2 30.96 -24.98 -55.48
C ALA A 2 30.04 -24.87 -54.26
N VAL A 3 29.06 -25.76 -54.15
CA VAL A 3 28.20 -25.88 -52.96
C VAL A 3 28.92 -26.77 -51.95
N ALA A 4 29.30 -26.20 -50.80
CA ALA A 4 29.89 -26.96 -49.71
C ALA A 4 28.83 -27.81 -49.00
N ILE A 5 28.86 -29.13 -49.22
CA ILE A 5 28.04 -30.09 -48.48
C ILE A 5 28.75 -30.39 -47.16
N ASN A 6 28.24 -29.87 -46.05
CA ASN A 6 28.77 -30.19 -44.72
C ASN A 6 28.29 -31.57 -44.27
N ASP A 7 29.22 -32.50 -44.08
CA ASP A 7 28.95 -33.83 -43.53
C ASP A 7 28.66 -33.75 -42.01
N ARG A 8 27.42 -34.05 -41.62
CA ARG A 8 26.95 -34.08 -40.21
C ARG A 8 26.88 -35.49 -39.64
N THR A 9 27.48 -36.49 -40.30
CA THR A 9 27.45 -37.90 -39.87
C THR A 9 28.03 -38.11 -38.47
N ALA A 10 29.00 -37.30 -38.04
CA ALA A 10 29.58 -37.35 -36.70
C ALA A 10 28.57 -37.00 -35.60
N GLU A 11 27.78 -35.93 -35.79
CA GLU A 11 26.74 -35.52 -34.84
C GLU A 11 25.63 -36.56 -34.73
N PHE A 12 25.20 -37.12 -35.87
CA PHE A 12 24.20 -38.19 -35.90
C PHE A 12 24.67 -39.44 -35.13
N ARG A 13 25.94 -39.86 -35.32
CA ARG A 13 26.53 -40.98 -34.55
C ARG A 13 26.56 -40.68 -33.04
N HIS A 14 26.85 -39.45 -32.63
CA HIS A 14 26.82 -39.08 -31.21
C HIS A 14 25.41 -39.17 -30.61
N ILE A 15 24.40 -38.68 -31.32
CA ILE A 15 22.99 -38.76 -30.89
C ILE A 15 22.52 -40.22 -30.78
N VAL A 16 22.84 -41.06 -31.77
CA VAL A 16 22.51 -42.51 -31.74
C VAL A 16 23.20 -43.21 -30.56
N THR A 17 24.47 -42.90 -30.29
CA THR A 17 25.21 -43.47 -29.15
C THR A 17 24.60 -43.06 -27.81
N ALA A 18 24.14 -41.81 -27.68
CA ALA A 18 23.44 -41.33 -26.48
C ALA A 18 22.06 -41.99 -26.30
N ALA A 19 21.32 -42.20 -27.39
CA ALA A 19 20.03 -42.91 -27.38
C ALA A 19 20.20 -44.39 -26.99
N GLN A 20 21.21 -45.08 -27.52
CA GLN A 20 21.53 -46.46 -27.17
C GLN A 20 21.93 -46.59 -25.69
N ARG A 21 22.71 -45.65 -25.14
CA ARG A 21 23.02 -45.62 -23.69
C ARG A 21 21.75 -45.46 -22.83
N LYS A 22 20.75 -44.71 -23.29
CA LYS A 22 19.43 -44.62 -22.62
C LYS A 22 18.59 -45.90 -22.72
N GLN A 23 18.71 -46.67 -23.80
CA GLN A 23 17.92 -47.91 -23.99
C GLN A 23 18.49 -49.14 -23.26
N VAL A 24 19.79 -49.18 -22.96
CA VAL A 24 20.41 -50.31 -22.23
C VAL A 24 20.11 -50.27 -20.72
N ALA A 25 19.70 -49.12 -20.18
CA ALA A 25 19.29 -48.98 -18.78
C ALA A 25 17.85 -49.50 -18.55
N LYS A 26 17.69 -50.79 -18.25
CA LYS A 26 16.42 -51.34 -17.73
C LYS A 26 16.06 -50.72 -16.36
N PRO A 27 14.76 -50.59 -16.02
CA PRO A 27 14.31 -49.90 -14.81
C PRO A 27 14.57 -50.74 -13.54
N GLY A 28 15.71 -50.50 -12.90
CA GLY A 28 15.96 -50.92 -11.52
C GLY A 28 15.38 -49.92 -10.52
N SER A 29 14.57 -50.38 -9.57
CA SER A 29 13.91 -49.53 -8.58
C SER A 29 14.90 -48.93 -7.56
N GLN A 30 15.29 -47.66 -7.75
CA GLN A 30 15.88 -46.87 -6.66
C GLN A 30 14.76 -46.31 -5.77
N ARG A 31 14.51 -47.02 -4.65
CA ARG A 31 13.58 -46.60 -3.59
C ARG A 31 14.08 -45.34 -2.88
N LEU A 32 13.71 -44.16 -3.37
CA LEU A 32 13.75 -42.91 -2.60
C LEU A 32 12.52 -42.85 -1.67
N LEU A 33 12.59 -43.64 -0.59
CA LEU A 33 11.82 -43.61 0.67
C LEU A 33 11.84 -45.02 1.26
N SER A 34 12.18 -45.15 2.55
CA SER A 34 12.05 -46.42 3.26
C SER A 34 10.59 -46.67 3.64
N ASP A 35 10.13 -47.92 3.56
CA ASP A 35 8.73 -48.27 3.81
C ASP A 35 8.30 -48.08 5.29
N ALA A 36 9.24 -47.69 6.17
CA ALA A 36 8.96 -47.25 7.54
C ALA A 36 8.28 -45.87 7.63
N GLN A 37 8.41 -45.00 6.62
CA GLN A 37 7.79 -43.66 6.62
C GLN A 37 6.42 -43.61 5.92
N LYS A 38 5.98 -44.68 5.24
CA LYS A 38 4.67 -44.74 4.57
C LYS A 38 3.51 -45.17 5.47
N GLY A 39 3.78 -45.69 6.67
CA GLY A 39 2.74 -46.10 7.63
C GLY A 39 2.04 -44.97 8.39
N ALA A 40 2.44 -43.70 8.20
CA ALA A 40 2.03 -42.58 9.04
C ALA A 40 1.04 -41.58 8.38
N THR A 41 0.46 -41.91 7.21
CA THR A 41 -0.46 -41.01 6.48
C THR A 41 -1.92 -41.52 6.40
N THR A 42 -2.23 -42.63 7.07
CA THR A 42 -3.61 -43.13 7.27
C THR A 42 -3.89 -43.35 8.75
N GLY A 43 -3.93 -42.26 9.51
CA GLY A 43 -4.22 -42.28 10.95
C GLY A 43 -4.67 -40.89 11.43
N ASN A 44 -5.85 -40.83 12.04
CA ASN A 44 -6.47 -39.57 12.47
C ASN A 44 -5.79 -39.01 13.73
N ALA A 45 -4.66 -38.31 13.56
CA ALA A 45 -3.90 -37.70 14.64
C ALA A 45 -3.32 -36.34 14.22
N GLN A 46 -3.60 -35.28 14.98
CA GLN A 46 -2.86 -34.02 14.81
C GLN A 46 -1.36 -34.25 15.08
N PRO A 47 -0.45 -33.62 14.31
CA PRO A 47 0.97 -33.74 14.57
C PRO A 47 1.29 -33.16 15.94
N ARG A 48 1.65 -34.04 16.89
CA ARG A 48 2.21 -33.63 18.17
C ARG A 48 3.55 -32.95 17.89
N ARG A 49 3.55 -31.62 17.81
CA ARG A 49 4.76 -30.79 17.77
C ARG A 49 5.74 -31.31 18.82
N SER A 50 7.01 -31.49 18.43
CA SER A 50 8.08 -31.88 19.35
C SER A 50 8.12 -30.92 20.53
N GLU A 51 8.50 -31.44 21.70
CA GLU A 51 8.51 -30.67 22.95
C GLU A 51 9.37 -29.40 22.81
N PHE A 52 10.54 -29.53 22.19
CA PHE A 52 11.39 -28.42 21.77
C PHE A 52 10.65 -27.40 20.89
N ALA A 53 9.94 -27.83 19.84
CA ALA A 53 9.22 -26.92 18.93
C ALA A 53 7.99 -26.25 19.58
N ARG A 54 7.45 -26.81 20.67
CA ARG A 54 6.43 -26.14 21.50
C ARG A 54 7.07 -25.02 22.31
N HIS A 55 8.09 -25.33 23.11
CA HIS A 55 8.78 -24.34 23.93
C HIS A 55 9.41 -23.21 23.09
N ALA A 56 10.02 -23.52 21.94
CA ALA A 56 10.53 -22.51 21.01
C ALA A 56 9.43 -21.58 20.46
N ALA A 57 8.22 -22.11 20.19
CA ALA A 57 7.09 -21.32 19.74
C ALA A 57 6.47 -20.48 20.87
N ASP A 58 6.52 -20.95 22.12
CA ASP A 58 6.09 -20.20 23.30
C ASP A 58 7.03 -19.02 23.58
N ILE A 59 8.35 -19.25 23.57
CA ILE A 59 9.37 -18.19 23.66
C ILE A 59 9.20 -17.18 22.52
N GLY A 60 9.02 -17.65 21.29
CA GLY A 60 8.78 -16.77 20.13
C GLY A 60 7.56 -15.87 20.30
N ARG A 61 6.44 -16.41 20.84
CA ARG A 61 5.25 -15.62 21.18
C ARG A 61 5.50 -14.63 22.31
N GLY A 62 6.24 -15.03 23.33
CA GLY A 62 6.66 -14.16 24.43
C GLY A 62 7.46 -12.96 23.93
N ILE A 63 8.50 -13.18 23.12
CA ILE A 63 9.32 -12.12 22.49
C ILE A 63 8.44 -11.15 21.69
N SER A 64 7.51 -11.65 20.85
CA SER A 64 6.60 -10.78 20.10
C SER A 64 5.64 -9.99 21.02
N GLY A 65 5.15 -10.58 22.10
CA GLY A 65 4.33 -9.89 23.11
C GLY A 65 5.09 -8.76 23.81
N THR A 66 6.33 -9.03 24.25
CA THR A 66 7.21 -8.03 24.86
C THR A 66 7.56 -6.90 23.90
N MET A 67 7.79 -7.21 22.61
CA MET A 67 8.02 -6.19 21.57
C MET A 67 6.81 -5.26 21.39
N GLY A 68 5.58 -5.78 21.46
CA GLY A 68 4.36 -4.95 21.45
C GLY A 68 4.26 -4.01 22.65
N LYS A 69 4.59 -4.50 23.86
CA LYS A 69 4.67 -3.65 25.08
C LYS A 69 5.74 -2.57 24.94
N LEU A 70 6.91 -2.93 24.37
CA LEU A 70 8.01 -2.01 24.12
C LEU A 70 7.65 -0.91 23.11
N GLN A 71 6.90 -1.23 22.06
CA GLN A 71 6.39 -0.21 21.12
C GLN A 71 5.46 0.80 21.82
N LYS A 72 4.58 0.32 22.72
CA LYS A 72 3.73 1.21 23.54
C LYS A 72 4.57 2.11 24.47
N LEU A 73 5.57 1.54 25.14
CA LEU A 73 6.51 2.30 25.98
C LEU A 73 7.28 3.34 25.14
N ALA A 74 7.75 2.99 23.95
CA ALA A 74 8.44 3.91 23.03
C ALA A 74 7.55 5.08 22.58
N GLN A 75 6.25 4.84 22.38
CA GLN A 75 5.28 5.89 22.05
C GLN A 75 5.08 6.85 23.23
N LEU A 76 4.97 6.33 24.46
CA LEU A 76 4.88 7.15 25.67
C LEU A 76 6.19 7.94 25.92
N ALA A 77 7.35 7.31 25.79
CA ALA A 77 8.66 7.94 25.97
C ALA A 77 8.93 9.08 24.97
N LYS A 78 8.32 9.04 23.78
CA LYS A 78 8.44 10.09 22.74
C LYS A 78 7.50 11.29 22.94
N LYS A 79 6.49 11.22 23.82
CA LYS A 79 5.62 12.38 24.12
C LYS A 79 6.43 13.46 24.84
N ARG A 80 6.37 14.70 24.33
CA ARG A 80 7.12 15.87 24.85
C ARG A 80 6.25 16.85 25.67
N SER A 81 4.96 16.55 25.85
CA SER A 81 4.01 17.38 26.59
C SER A 81 4.40 17.50 28.06
N LEU A 82 4.30 18.71 28.62
CA LEU A 82 4.51 18.98 30.05
C LEU A 82 3.38 18.44 30.93
N PHE A 83 2.20 18.14 30.35
CA PHE A 83 0.97 17.85 31.08
C PHE A 83 0.38 16.46 30.80
N ASP A 84 0.86 15.73 29.79
CA ASP A 84 0.44 14.35 29.45
C ASP A 84 1.50 13.28 29.78
N ASP A 85 2.43 13.60 30.68
CA ASP A 85 3.44 12.65 31.15
C ASP A 85 2.80 11.73 32.20
N ASN A 86 2.56 10.45 31.86
CA ASN A 86 2.03 9.45 32.78
C ASN A 86 3.17 8.58 33.34
N PRO A 87 3.85 8.99 34.44
CA PRO A 87 5.00 8.26 34.96
C PRO A 87 4.61 6.88 35.51
N VAL A 88 3.37 6.69 35.97
CA VAL A 88 2.91 5.41 36.55
C VAL A 88 2.87 4.33 35.48
N GLU A 89 2.18 4.57 34.37
CA GLU A 89 2.10 3.62 33.25
C GLU A 89 3.47 3.34 32.62
N VAL A 90 4.34 4.34 32.54
CA VAL A 90 5.73 4.18 32.05
C VAL A 90 6.54 3.27 32.98
N ASN A 91 6.45 3.46 34.30
CA ASN A 91 7.15 2.64 35.29
C ASN A 91 6.61 1.21 35.33
N GLU A 92 5.29 1.03 35.28
CA GLU A 92 4.64 -0.29 35.20
C GLU A 92 5.05 -1.06 33.94
N LEU A 93 4.99 -0.41 32.76
CA LEU A 93 5.44 -1.05 31.51
C LEU A 93 6.93 -1.39 31.53
N THR A 94 7.77 -0.52 32.10
CA THR A 94 9.20 -0.78 32.28
C THR A 94 9.45 -2.00 33.17
N PHE A 95 8.71 -2.12 34.28
CA PHE A 95 8.80 -3.27 35.18
C PHE A 95 8.29 -4.57 34.53
N ILE A 96 7.19 -4.52 33.79
CA ILE A 96 6.63 -5.67 33.06
C ILE A 96 7.61 -6.15 31.97
N ILE A 97 8.17 -5.23 31.18
CA ILE A 97 9.15 -5.57 30.13
C ILE A 97 10.42 -6.16 30.75
N LYS A 98 10.92 -5.59 31.86
CA LYS A 98 12.05 -6.16 32.63
C LYS A 98 11.75 -7.59 33.10
N GLN A 99 10.57 -7.84 33.65
CA GLN A 99 10.16 -9.18 34.11
C GLN A 99 10.05 -10.17 32.94
N ASP A 100 9.47 -9.76 31.82
CA ASP A 100 9.33 -10.60 30.63
C ASP A 100 10.70 -10.95 30.01
N LEU A 101 11.62 -9.97 29.89
CA LEU A 101 12.97 -10.21 29.37
C LEU A 101 13.76 -11.20 30.24
N SER A 102 13.68 -11.06 31.57
CA SER A 102 14.32 -12.01 32.49
C SER A 102 13.75 -13.43 32.37
N ARG A 103 12.42 -13.57 32.27
CA ARG A 103 11.76 -14.87 32.03
C ARG A 103 12.18 -15.49 30.69
N LEU A 104 12.18 -14.71 29.61
CA LEU A 104 12.55 -15.21 28.28
C LEU A 104 14.02 -15.65 28.21
N ASN A 105 14.92 -14.98 28.93
CA ASN A 105 16.32 -15.38 29.08
C ASN A 105 16.44 -16.73 29.83
N GLU A 106 15.63 -16.95 30.86
CA GLU A 106 15.57 -18.24 31.59
C GLU A 106 14.97 -19.35 30.71
N ASP A 107 13.88 -19.08 29.99
CA ASP A 107 13.25 -20.04 29.08
C ASP A 107 14.20 -20.45 27.94
N ILE A 108 15.00 -19.53 27.38
CA ILE A 108 16.03 -19.85 26.38
C ILE A 108 17.12 -20.74 26.97
N ARG A 109 17.55 -20.54 28.22
CA ARG A 109 18.51 -21.44 28.90
C ARG A 109 17.93 -22.83 29.11
N ASN A 110 16.67 -22.91 29.53
CA ASN A 110 15.96 -24.18 29.68
C ASN A 110 15.86 -24.91 28.33
N LEU A 111 15.52 -24.19 27.25
CA LEU A 111 15.47 -24.73 25.89
C LEU A 111 16.85 -25.20 25.38
N GLN A 112 17.92 -24.47 25.67
CA GLN A 112 19.31 -24.89 25.38
C GLN A 112 19.71 -26.15 26.16
N GLY A 113 19.28 -26.25 27.43
CA GLY A 113 19.45 -27.46 28.24
C GLY A 113 18.70 -28.67 27.67
N VAL A 114 17.45 -28.48 27.21
CA VAL A 114 16.65 -29.50 26.53
C VAL A 114 17.32 -29.93 25.20
N SER A 115 17.79 -28.99 24.39
CA SER A 115 18.50 -29.30 23.14
C SER A 115 19.77 -30.13 23.37
N ARG A 116 20.56 -29.79 24.40
CA ARG A 116 21.77 -30.53 24.79
C ARG A 116 21.46 -31.95 25.32
N ARG A 117 20.28 -32.17 25.92
CA ARG A 117 19.83 -33.50 26.40
C ARG A 117 19.26 -34.38 25.28
N LEU A 118 18.50 -33.81 24.35
CA LEU A 118 17.86 -34.56 23.26
C LEU A 118 18.85 -35.00 22.17
N HIS A 119 19.82 -34.15 21.82
CA HIS A 119 20.81 -34.44 20.77
C HIS A 119 22.25 -34.32 21.31
N PRO A 120 22.75 -35.32 22.07
CA PRO A 120 24.14 -35.35 22.57
C PRO A 120 25.17 -35.73 21.51
N LYS A 121 24.75 -36.05 20.28
CA LYS A 121 25.59 -36.30 19.10
C LYS A 121 25.19 -35.33 17.98
N PRO A 122 26.10 -34.97 17.04
CA PRO A 122 25.74 -34.19 15.87
C PRO A 122 24.74 -34.97 15.01
N ASP A 123 23.58 -34.35 14.77
CA ASP A 123 22.44 -34.90 14.04
C ASP A 123 21.66 -33.72 13.43
N GLN A 124 20.98 -33.94 12.30
CA GLN A 124 20.40 -32.86 11.49
C GLN A 124 19.30 -32.10 12.24
N GLU A 125 18.52 -32.80 13.06
CA GLU A 125 17.52 -32.18 13.96
C GLU A 125 18.20 -31.34 15.06
N GLY A 126 19.35 -31.80 15.56
CA GLY A 126 20.16 -31.06 16.53
C GLY A 126 20.72 -29.75 15.96
N GLU A 127 21.11 -29.73 14.69
CA GLU A 127 21.54 -28.51 13.99
C GLU A 127 20.38 -27.53 13.75
N ASN A 128 19.23 -28.02 13.30
CA ASN A 128 18.02 -27.20 13.16
C ASN A 128 17.59 -26.59 14.50
N ASN A 129 17.64 -27.36 15.59
CA ASN A 129 17.33 -26.88 16.94
C ASN A 129 18.34 -25.81 17.43
N LYS A 130 19.64 -25.95 17.12
CA LYS A 130 20.65 -24.91 17.39
C LYS A 130 20.38 -23.62 16.60
N ASN A 131 20.07 -23.72 15.31
CA ASN A 131 19.75 -22.55 14.47
C ASN A 131 18.52 -21.79 14.99
N ILE A 132 17.51 -22.51 15.49
CA ILE A 132 16.32 -21.91 16.13
C ILE A 132 16.70 -21.21 17.44
N LEU A 133 17.56 -21.81 18.28
CA LEU A 133 18.07 -21.17 19.51
C LEU A 133 18.80 -19.87 19.20
N LEU A 134 19.70 -19.87 18.21
CA LEU A 134 20.50 -18.70 17.84
C LEU A 134 19.62 -17.57 17.28
N LEU A 135 18.57 -17.90 16.52
CA LEU A 135 17.56 -16.95 16.06
C LEU A 135 16.73 -16.34 17.23
N LEU A 136 16.36 -17.14 18.23
CA LEU A 136 15.62 -16.67 19.40
C LEU A 136 16.50 -15.79 20.31
N GLN A 137 17.77 -16.16 20.51
CA GLN A 137 18.77 -15.37 21.22
C GLN A 137 18.99 -14.02 20.55
N GLY A 138 19.18 -13.98 19.22
CA GLY A 138 19.30 -12.74 18.45
C GLY A 138 18.09 -11.82 18.63
N LYS A 139 16.87 -12.36 18.44
CA LYS A 139 15.63 -11.58 18.64
C LYS A 139 15.45 -11.07 20.06
N LEU A 140 15.86 -11.82 21.09
CA LEU A 140 15.82 -11.33 22.47
C LEU A 140 16.86 -10.22 22.71
N GLY A 141 18.04 -10.32 22.09
CA GLY A 141 19.05 -9.26 22.06
C GLY A 141 18.51 -7.98 21.42
N ASP A 142 17.86 -8.09 20.26
CA ASP A 142 17.25 -6.95 19.56
C ASP A 142 16.18 -6.25 20.41
N VAL A 143 15.27 -7.00 21.05
CA VAL A 143 14.24 -6.42 21.93
C VAL A 143 14.89 -5.75 23.15
N SER A 144 15.95 -6.35 23.73
CA SER A 144 16.69 -5.75 24.84
C SER A 144 17.41 -4.46 24.43
N ALA A 145 17.88 -4.35 23.17
CA ALA A 145 18.60 -3.18 22.68
C ALA A 145 17.64 -2.02 22.44
N ASN A 146 16.54 -2.29 21.76
CA ASN A 146 15.45 -1.33 21.59
C ASN A 146 14.88 -0.86 22.94
N PHE A 147 14.84 -1.73 23.97
CA PHE A 147 14.42 -1.33 25.32
C PHE A 147 15.42 -0.37 25.98
N LYS A 148 16.72 -0.65 25.89
CA LYS A 148 17.77 0.27 26.35
C LYS A 148 17.65 1.64 25.68
N ASP A 149 17.52 1.68 24.35
CA ASP A 149 17.42 2.93 23.58
C ASP A 149 16.19 3.77 24.00
N VAL A 150 15.05 3.11 24.24
CA VAL A 150 13.83 3.77 24.73
C VAL A 150 14.03 4.36 26.13
N LEU A 151 14.74 3.66 27.03
CA LEU A 151 15.09 4.17 28.35
C LEU A 151 16.08 5.35 28.27
N GLU A 152 17.10 5.31 27.40
CA GLU A 152 18.01 6.44 27.19
C GLU A 152 17.29 7.69 26.64
N ILE A 153 16.37 7.52 25.69
CA ILE A 153 15.51 8.61 25.18
C ILE A 153 14.65 9.17 26.32
N ARG A 154 14.11 8.31 27.19
CA ARG A 154 13.32 8.73 28.34
C ARG A 154 14.15 9.52 29.35
N THR A 155 15.35 9.07 29.70
CA THR A 155 16.28 9.80 30.57
C THR A 155 16.59 11.19 30.02
N LYS A 156 16.93 11.30 28.73
CA LYS A 156 17.16 12.59 28.05
C LYS A 156 15.93 13.50 28.10
N ASN A 157 14.72 12.96 27.93
CA ASN A 157 13.48 13.73 28.01
C ASN A 157 13.15 14.21 29.43
N ILE A 158 13.40 13.40 30.47
CA ILE A 158 13.21 13.80 31.88
C ILE A 158 14.25 14.87 32.26
N GLN A 159 15.54 14.67 31.93
CA GLN A 159 16.60 15.66 32.15
C GLN A 159 16.31 17.01 31.45
N ALA A 160 15.89 16.97 30.18
CA ALA A 160 15.51 18.18 29.45
C ALA A 160 14.25 18.85 30.01
N SER A 161 13.31 18.10 30.60
CA SER A 161 12.18 18.70 31.31
C SER A 161 12.61 19.31 32.64
N ARG A 162 13.53 18.66 33.37
CA ARG A 162 14.08 19.17 34.63
C ARG A 162 14.79 20.51 34.42
N SER A 163 15.69 20.61 33.44
CA SER A 163 16.40 21.87 33.16
C SER A 163 15.48 23.00 32.71
N ARG A 164 14.38 22.70 31.98
CA ARG A 164 13.33 23.69 31.67
C ARG A 164 12.57 24.14 32.92
N THR A 165 12.24 23.24 33.83
CA THR A 165 11.59 23.58 35.10
C THR A 165 12.51 24.39 36.01
N GLU A 166 13.79 24.00 36.15
CA GLU A 166 14.81 24.74 36.91
C GLU A 166 15.02 26.15 36.34
N ALA A 167 15.10 26.31 35.01
CA ALA A 167 15.18 27.62 34.35
C ALA A 167 13.92 28.47 34.57
N PHE A 168 12.72 27.87 34.53
CA PHE A 168 11.46 28.57 34.79
C PHE A 168 11.36 29.05 36.24
N VAL A 169 11.68 28.18 37.21
CA VAL A 169 11.72 28.51 38.65
C VAL A 169 12.76 29.60 38.93
N SER A 170 13.94 29.52 38.31
CA SER A 170 14.98 30.56 38.41
C SER A 170 14.49 31.91 37.88
N ASN A 171 13.80 31.94 36.72
CA ASN A 171 13.21 33.18 36.18
C ASN A 171 12.10 33.74 37.09
N MET A 172 11.23 32.91 37.66
CA MET A 172 10.20 33.39 38.59
C MET A 172 10.82 33.96 39.89
N GLY A 173 11.88 33.34 40.40
CA GLY A 173 12.65 33.87 41.52
C GLY A 173 13.30 35.24 41.24
N GLN A 174 13.74 35.50 40.00
CA GLN A 174 14.28 36.81 39.60
C GLN A 174 13.19 37.88 39.44
N HIS A 175 11.96 37.52 39.06
CA HIS A 175 10.87 38.48 38.88
C HIS A 175 10.14 38.88 40.19
N ALA A 176 10.33 38.16 41.29
CA ALA A 176 9.77 38.52 42.60
C ALA A 176 10.37 39.80 43.23
N HIS A 177 11.49 40.32 42.70
CA HIS A 177 12.19 41.50 43.23
C HIS A 177 12.23 42.72 42.29
N ALA A 178 11.43 42.75 41.22
CA ALA A 178 11.36 43.89 40.31
C ALA A 178 10.20 44.85 40.67
N SER A 179 10.52 46.00 41.26
CA SER A 179 9.57 47.08 41.53
C SER A 179 9.04 47.71 40.22
N LEU A 180 7.71 47.71 40.04
CA LEU A 180 7.03 48.22 38.86
C LEU A 180 6.99 49.77 38.83
N PRO A 181 7.52 50.43 37.78
CA PRO A 181 7.25 51.84 37.50
C PRO A 181 5.87 52.01 36.82
N PRO A 182 5.13 53.10 37.06
CA PRO A 182 3.82 53.32 36.45
C PRO A 182 3.96 53.71 34.97
N SER A 183 3.53 52.85 34.05
CA SER A 183 3.49 53.16 32.62
C SER A 183 2.14 53.78 32.23
N ALA A 184 2.19 55.01 31.70
CA ALA A 184 1.01 55.73 31.25
C ALA A 184 0.50 55.18 29.91
N SER A 185 -0.72 54.62 29.92
CA SER A 185 -1.44 54.25 28.68
C SER A 185 -2.45 55.35 28.30
N PRO A 186 -2.32 56.01 27.14
CA PRO A 186 -3.10 57.21 26.79
C PRO A 186 -4.51 56.91 26.23
N LEU A 187 -5.12 55.78 26.58
CA LEU A 187 -6.40 55.31 26.03
C LEU A 187 -7.60 55.43 26.97
N TYR A 188 -7.43 55.97 28.18
CA TYR A 188 -8.53 56.24 29.12
C TYR A 188 -8.60 57.73 29.48
N GLY A 189 -9.24 58.50 28.60
CA GLY A 189 -9.31 59.96 28.65
C GLY A 189 -10.71 60.56 28.84
N THR A 190 -11.31 60.40 30.04
CA THR A 190 -12.38 61.27 30.60
C THR A 190 -13.78 61.20 29.91
N PRO A 191 -14.89 61.76 30.47
CA PRO A 191 -15.01 62.61 31.67
C PRO A 191 -16.07 62.23 32.73
N LYS A 192 -16.05 62.98 33.84
CA LYS A 192 -16.98 62.94 34.98
C LYS A 192 -18.38 63.49 34.61
N ARG A 193 -19.45 63.00 35.28
CA ARG A 193 -20.41 63.76 36.14
C ARG A 193 -21.71 62.99 36.41
N GLY A 194 -22.17 62.90 37.67
CA GLY A 194 -23.54 62.48 38.03
C GLY A 194 -23.66 61.60 39.28
N THR A 195 -24.00 62.19 40.42
CA THR A 195 -24.43 61.55 41.69
C THR A 195 -25.97 61.68 41.83
N PRO A 196 -26.71 61.07 42.82
CA PRO A 196 -26.25 60.62 44.16
C PRO A 196 -26.91 59.37 44.82
N SER A 197 -26.49 59.13 46.07
CA SER A 197 -27.27 58.59 47.22
C SER A 197 -27.23 57.07 47.54
N PRO A 198 -27.36 56.67 48.84
CA PRO A 198 -26.19 56.08 49.52
C PRO A 198 -26.44 54.82 50.39
N GLY A 199 -25.37 54.18 50.88
CA GLY A 199 -25.45 53.16 51.93
C GLY A 199 -24.10 52.63 52.45
N ALA A 200 -23.85 52.82 53.76
CA ALA A 200 -22.89 52.14 54.65
C ALA A 200 -21.35 52.24 54.44
N ASP A 201 -20.74 52.99 55.36
CA ASP A 201 -19.56 52.66 56.19
C ASP A 201 -18.14 52.52 55.59
N LEU A 202 -17.43 53.66 55.68
CA LEU A 202 -15.99 53.80 55.93
C LEU A 202 -15.80 53.87 57.49
N ILE A 203 -14.70 53.58 58.19
CA ILE A 203 -13.23 53.52 57.95
C ILE A 203 -12.69 52.38 58.88
N SER A 204 -11.72 51.51 58.55
CA SER A 204 -10.27 51.76 58.66
C SER A 204 -9.43 50.54 58.29
N LEU A 205 -8.22 50.76 57.73
CA LEU A 205 -7.18 49.73 57.68
C LEU A 205 -6.62 49.47 59.09
N ASN A 206 -6.17 48.24 59.35
CA ASN A 206 -4.95 48.02 60.12
C ASN A 206 -4.23 46.73 59.64
N PRO A 207 -2.94 46.77 59.26
CA PRO A 207 -2.20 45.60 58.79
C PRO A 207 -1.36 44.96 59.91
N MET A 208 -1.41 43.64 60.08
CA MET A 208 -0.44 42.81 60.85
C MET A 208 -0.71 41.33 60.54
N GLY A 209 0.33 40.51 60.32
CA GLY A 209 0.19 39.05 60.12
C GLY A 209 1.17 38.38 59.15
N GLY A 210 2.44 38.80 59.10
CA GLY A 210 3.43 38.25 58.15
C GLY A 210 3.73 36.75 58.27
N ASP A 211 3.45 36.14 59.43
CA ASP A 211 3.74 34.72 59.69
C ASP A 211 2.81 33.78 58.91
N GLN A 212 1.56 34.19 58.62
CA GLN A 212 0.62 33.35 57.86
C GLN A 212 1.00 33.26 56.38
N GLN A 213 1.69 34.26 55.85
CA GLN A 213 2.20 34.25 54.48
C GLN A 213 3.46 33.39 54.36
N MET A 214 4.35 33.42 55.37
CA MET A 214 5.55 32.59 55.42
C MET A 214 5.21 31.09 55.57
N GLN A 215 4.17 30.75 56.33
CA GLN A 215 3.73 29.35 56.47
C GLN A 215 3.09 28.79 55.19
N LEU A 216 2.38 29.62 54.41
CA LEU A 216 1.90 29.23 53.08
C LEU A 216 3.05 29.05 52.09
N GLN A 217 4.04 29.94 52.14
CA GLN A 217 5.22 29.92 51.26
C GLN A 217 6.10 28.68 51.49
N MET A 218 6.28 28.24 52.75
CA MET A 218 6.96 26.95 53.03
C MET A 218 6.14 25.73 52.59
N MET A 219 4.80 25.79 52.56
CA MET A 219 3.99 24.71 51.97
C MET A 219 4.08 24.67 50.44
N GLU A 220 4.21 25.82 49.77
CA GLU A 220 4.47 25.88 48.32
C GLU A 220 5.88 25.38 47.95
N GLU A 221 6.93 25.74 48.71
CA GLU A 221 8.27 25.17 48.51
C GLU A 221 8.33 23.65 48.73
N GLY A 222 7.56 23.14 49.71
CA GLY A 222 7.48 21.70 49.99
C GLY A 222 6.93 20.90 48.81
N GLY A 223 5.87 21.39 48.16
CA GLY A 223 5.30 20.75 46.96
C GLY A 223 6.25 20.77 45.76
N GLN A 224 6.97 21.87 45.56
CA GLN A 224 7.88 22.05 44.42
C GLN A 224 9.17 21.24 44.56
N ASN A 225 9.77 21.17 45.76
CA ASN A 225 10.93 20.31 46.02
C ASN A 225 10.58 18.81 45.87
N THR A 226 9.38 18.40 46.28
CA THR A 226 8.92 17.01 46.14
C THR A 226 8.92 16.55 44.68
N TYR A 227 8.52 17.41 43.74
CA TYR A 227 8.51 17.10 42.30
C TYR A 227 9.91 16.87 41.72
N ILE A 228 10.88 17.72 42.08
CA ILE A 228 12.27 17.59 41.64
C ILE A 228 12.89 16.30 42.22
N HIS A 229 12.63 16.00 43.50
CA HIS A 229 13.11 14.80 44.16
C HIS A 229 12.56 13.50 43.54
N GLN A 230 11.25 13.44 43.29
CA GLN A 230 10.61 12.29 42.63
C GLN A 230 11.18 12.03 41.22
N ARG A 231 11.51 13.09 40.47
CA ARG A 231 12.14 12.95 39.14
C ARG A 231 13.62 12.58 39.20
N GLY A 232 14.35 12.95 40.26
CA GLY A 232 15.69 12.44 40.54
C GLY A 232 15.69 10.92 40.76
N GLN A 233 14.85 10.45 41.68
CA GLN A 233 14.67 9.01 41.97
C GLN A 233 14.26 8.20 40.73
N ALA A 234 13.41 8.77 39.85
CA ALA A 234 13.03 8.13 38.60
C ALA A 234 14.20 7.96 37.62
N ILE A 235 15.15 8.91 37.57
CA ILE A 235 16.36 8.80 36.72
C ILE A 235 17.27 7.70 37.28
N GLU A 236 17.55 7.70 38.59
CA GLU A 236 18.39 6.68 39.24
C GLU A 236 17.83 5.26 39.06
N ALA A 237 16.51 5.08 39.14
CA ALA A 237 15.85 3.81 38.88
C ALA A 237 15.97 3.34 37.42
N ILE A 238 15.94 4.27 36.45
CA ILE A 238 16.15 3.98 35.02
C ILE A 238 17.62 3.61 34.76
N GLU A 239 18.57 4.35 35.32
CA GLU A 239 20.01 4.07 35.17
C GLU A 239 20.40 2.71 35.79
N SER A 240 19.85 2.39 36.97
CA SER A 240 19.96 1.05 37.57
C SER A 240 19.42 -0.05 36.64
N THR A 241 18.25 0.18 36.03
CA THR A 241 17.64 -0.76 35.07
C THR A 241 18.49 -0.93 33.81
N ILE A 242 19.12 0.14 33.29
CA ILE A 242 20.05 0.08 32.15
C ILE A 242 21.29 -0.76 32.50
N ASN A 243 21.84 -0.61 33.72
CA ASN A 243 22.98 -1.39 34.19
C ASN A 243 22.64 -2.88 34.35
N GLU A 244 21.46 -3.20 34.90
CA GLU A 244 20.97 -4.59 34.98
C GLU A 244 20.75 -5.22 33.60
N LEU A 245 20.19 -4.47 32.63
CA LEU A 245 20.09 -4.93 31.24
C LEU A 245 21.46 -5.22 30.63
N GLY A 246 22.49 -4.42 30.95
CA GLY A 246 23.88 -4.67 30.56
C GLY A 246 24.40 -6.03 31.03
N SER A 247 23.98 -6.50 32.21
CA SER A 247 24.31 -7.85 32.71
C SER A 247 23.61 -8.95 31.90
N ILE A 248 22.32 -8.76 31.55
CA ILE A 248 21.58 -9.68 30.67
C ILE A 248 22.23 -9.75 29.27
N PHE A 249 22.69 -8.62 28.73
CA PHE A 249 23.46 -8.56 27.50
C PHE A 249 24.77 -9.34 27.56
N GLY A 250 25.57 -9.15 28.62
CA GLY A 250 26.82 -9.89 28.80
C GLY A 250 26.58 -11.41 28.87
N GLN A 251 25.48 -11.83 29.49
CA GLN A 251 25.09 -13.24 29.57
C GLN A 251 24.63 -13.79 28.21
N LEU A 252 23.87 -13.04 27.42
CA LEU A 252 23.49 -13.44 26.05
C LEU A 252 24.70 -13.47 25.10
N ALA A 253 25.60 -12.48 25.17
CA ALA A 253 26.81 -12.43 24.37
C ALA A 253 27.76 -13.59 24.69
N SER A 254 27.96 -13.91 25.98
CA SER A 254 28.72 -15.09 26.42
C SER A 254 28.11 -16.39 25.88
N MET A 255 26.77 -16.52 25.94
CA MET A 255 26.04 -17.69 25.45
C MET A 255 26.16 -17.89 23.92
N VAL A 256 26.18 -16.81 23.15
CA VAL A 256 26.43 -16.83 21.69
C VAL A 256 27.91 -17.11 21.39
N SER A 257 28.84 -16.59 22.20
CA SER A 257 30.27 -16.82 22.07
C SER A 257 30.66 -18.29 22.36
N GLU A 258 30.15 -18.89 23.43
CA GLU A 258 30.35 -20.32 23.74
C GLU A 258 29.89 -21.24 22.59
N GLN A 259 28.80 -20.87 21.91
CA GLN A 259 28.30 -21.63 20.76
C GLN A 259 29.13 -21.38 19.48
N SER A 260 29.81 -20.25 19.39
CA SER A 260 30.71 -19.91 18.27
C SER A 260 32.07 -20.59 18.38
N GLU A 261 32.63 -20.76 19.59
CA GLU A 261 33.90 -21.47 19.79
C GLU A 261 33.82 -22.96 19.44
N MET A 262 32.63 -23.58 19.53
CA MET A 262 32.42 -24.99 19.14
C MET A 262 32.34 -25.21 17.61
N ILE A 263 32.63 -24.19 16.80
CA ILE A 263 32.70 -24.27 15.33
C ILE A 263 34.13 -24.60 14.84
N GLN A 264 35.18 -24.38 15.65
CA GLN A 264 36.59 -24.67 15.28
C GLN A 264 36.99 -26.17 15.25
N ARG A 265 36.02 -27.08 15.17
CA ARG A 265 36.26 -28.51 14.86
C ARG A 265 35.55 -28.97 13.59
N ILE A 266 35.00 -28.03 12.83
CA ILE A 266 34.34 -28.26 11.54
C ILE A 266 35.23 -27.75 10.39
N ASP A 267 36.56 -27.87 10.49
CA ASP A 267 37.49 -27.58 9.38
C ASP A 267 37.85 -28.85 8.59
N ALA A 268 37.84 -30.03 9.23
CA ALA A 268 38.26 -31.30 8.62
C ALA A 268 37.23 -31.97 7.67
N ASN A 269 36.09 -31.31 7.42
CA ASN A 269 35.03 -31.78 6.50
C ASN A 269 34.36 -30.62 5.74
N THR A 270 34.70 -29.36 6.05
CA THR A 270 34.28 -28.21 5.25
C THR A 270 35.21 -27.96 4.09
N GLU A 271 36.50 -28.32 4.15
CA GLU A 271 37.41 -28.22 3.00
C GLU A 271 36.83 -28.92 1.75
N ASP A 272 36.41 -30.19 1.86
CA ASP A 272 35.77 -30.91 0.75
C ASP A 272 34.44 -30.27 0.28
N VAL A 273 33.65 -29.70 1.19
CA VAL A 273 32.38 -29.04 0.84
C VAL A 273 32.63 -27.68 0.21
N VAL A 274 33.63 -26.93 0.68
CA VAL A 274 34.07 -25.65 0.14
C VAL A 274 34.71 -25.87 -1.22
N ASP A 275 35.55 -26.89 -1.43
CA ASP A 275 36.10 -27.20 -2.75
C ASP A 275 35.00 -27.61 -3.76
N ASN A 276 33.98 -28.35 -3.32
CA ASN A 276 32.83 -28.68 -4.18
C ASN A 276 31.90 -27.48 -4.43
N VAL A 277 31.69 -26.61 -3.43
CA VAL A 277 30.87 -25.39 -3.56
C VAL A 277 31.61 -24.31 -4.34
N GLU A 278 32.91 -24.13 -4.16
CA GLU A 278 33.77 -23.29 -5.00
C GLU A 278 33.87 -23.87 -6.40
N GLY A 279 34.00 -25.19 -6.57
CA GLY A 279 33.93 -25.85 -7.88
C GLY A 279 32.61 -25.56 -8.59
N ALA A 280 31.48 -25.73 -7.90
CA ALA A 280 30.16 -25.39 -8.41
C ALA A 280 29.99 -23.88 -8.66
N GLN A 281 30.50 -23.02 -7.78
CA GLN A 281 30.49 -21.56 -7.93
C GLN A 281 31.37 -21.12 -9.10
N LYS A 282 32.49 -21.81 -9.37
CA LYS A 282 33.42 -21.54 -10.48
C LYS A 282 32.83 -21.99 -11.81
N GLU A 283 32.09 -23.10 -11.84
CA GLU A 283 31.25 -23.47 -12.99
C GLU A 283 30.05 -22.54 -13.17
N LEU A 284 29.39 -22.12 -12.10
CA LEU A 284 28.32 -21.11 -12.14
C LEU A 284 28.84 -19.74 -12.56
N LEU A 285 30.06 -19.35 -12.20
CA LEU A 285 30.73 -18.11 -12.63
C LEU A 285 31.27 -18.22 -14.06
N LYS A 286 31.66 -19.41 -14.54
CA LYS A 286 31.91 -19.67 -15.97
C LYS A 286 30.62 -19.59 -16.77
N TYR A 287 29.54 -20.20 -16.28
CA TYR A 287 28.23 -20.13 -16.93
C TYR A 287 27.71 -18.69 -16.92
N TRP A 288 27.78 -18.00 -15.78
CA TRP A 288 27.41 -16.60 -15.63
C TRP A 288 28.29 -15.66 -16.46
N SER A 289 29.60 -15.89 -16.58
CA SER A 289 30.46 -15.09 -17.49
C SER A 289 30.23 -15.42 -18.96
N SER A 290 29.84 -16.65 -19.31
CA SER A 290 29.38 -17.00 -20.66
C SER A 290 28.02 -16.38 -20.99
N VAL A 291 27.14 -16.19 -20.00
CA VAL A 291 25.80 -15.58 -20.15
C VAL A 291 25.89 -14.04 -20.10
N SER A 292 26.71 -13.47 -19.22
CA SER A 292 26.91 -12.01 -19.07
C SER A 292 27.85 -11.43 -20.13
N GLY A 293 28.87 -12.18 -20.54
CA GLY A 293 29.67 -11.88 -21.72
C GLY A 293 28.86 -11.97 -23.02
N ASN A 294 27.85 -12.84 -23.07
CA ASN A 294 26.91 -12.90 -24.18
C ASN A 294 25.82 -11.83 -24.04
N ARG A 295 26.24 -10.56 -24.20
CA ARG A 295 25.37 -9.37 -24.25
C ARG A 295 24.18 -9.53 -25.19
N TRP A 296 24.32 -10.35 -26.24
CA TRP A 296 23.25 -10.67 -27.19
C TRP A 296 22.21 -11.65 -26.64
N LEU A 297 22.59 -12.58 -25.74
CA LEU A 297 21.63 -13.46 -25.07
C LEU A 297 20.82 -12.70 -24.00
N ILE A 298 21.47 -11.81 -23.25
CA ILE A 298 20.78 -10.87 -22.34
C ILE A 298 19.87 -9.93 -23.13
N ALA A 299 20.38 -9.30 -24.21
CA ALA A 299 19.56 -8.47 -25.09
C ALA A 299 18.44 -9.24 -25.79
N LYS A 300 18.58 -10.56 -25.98
CA LYS A 300 17.49 -11.43 -26.44
C LYS A 300 16.47 -11.73 -25.36
N MET A 301 16.88 -12.00 -24.12
CA MET A 301 15.93 -12.24 -23.02
C MET A 301 15.14 -10.96 -22.70
N PHE A 302 15.82 -9.84 -22.49
CA PHE A 302 15.18 -8.52 -22.38
C PHE A 302 14.41 -8.16 -23.65
N GLY A 303 14.92 -8.47 -24.82
CA GLY A 303 14.23 -8.26 -26.10
C GLY A 303 12.93 -9.06 -26.21
N VAL A 304 12.90 -10.32 -25.79
CA VAL A 304 11.71 -11.18 -25.83
C VAL A 304 10.69 -10.78 -24.77
N LEU A 305 11.14 -10.43 -23.56
CA LEU A 305 10.28 -9.94 -22.47
C LEU A 305 9.68 -8.58 -22.81
N ASN A 306 10.50 -7.59 -23.17
CA ASN A 306 10.01 -6.27 -23.59
C ASN A 306 9.13 -6.39 -24.84
N HIS A 307 9.45 -7.25 -25.81
CA HIS A 307 8.61 -7.43 -27.00
C HIS A 307 7.26 -8.09 -26.69
N HIS A 308 7.16 -8.99 -25.71
CA HIS A 308 5.87 -9.51 -25.24
C HIS A 308 5.08 -8.47 -24.45
N SER A 309 5.74 -7.76 -23.53
CA SER A 309 5.07 -6.73 -22.71
C SER A 309 4.56 -5.56 -23.55
N VAL A 310 5.37 -5.08 -24.50
CA VAL A 310 4.97 -4.08 -25.52
C VAL A 310 3.86 -4.62 -26.45
N LYS A 311 3.83 -5.92 -26.77
CA LYS A 311 2.70 -6.53 -27.50
C LYS A 311 1.40 -6.51 -26.69
N MET A 312 1.45 -6.73 -25.38
CA MET A 312 0.27 -6.72 -24.51
C MET A 312 -0.27 -5.29 -24.32
N ALA A 313 0.59 -4.29 -24.13
CA ALA A 313 0.19 -2.88 -24.08
C ALA A 313 -0.44 -2.39 -25.40
N ASN A 314 0.02 -2.91 -26.55
CA ASN A 314 -0.52 -2.61 -27.88
C ASN A 314 -1.72 -3.50 -28.29
N LYS A 315 -2.23 -4.36 -27.41
CA LYS A 315 -3.43 -5.17 -27.69
C LYS A 315 -4.64 -4.25 -27.90
N THR A 316 -5.48 -4.57 -28.89
CA THR A 316 -6.75 -3.89 -29.13
C THR A 316 -7.93 -4.86 -29.05
N TYR A 317 -9.12 -4.32 -28.81
CA TYR A 317 -10.39 -5.03 -28.86
C TYR A 317 -11.31 -4.36 -29.89
N LYS A 318 -12.19 -5.14 -30.52
CA LYS A 318 -13.20 -4.62 -31.44
C LYS A 318 -14.47 -4.24 -30.67
N LEU A 319 -14.89 -2.98 -30.79
CA LEU A 319 -16.20 -2.52 -30.34
C LEU A 319 -17.30 -3.02 -31.29
N ASN A 320 -18.56 -2.99 -30.84
CA ASN A 320 -19.73 -3.31 -31.66
C ASN A 320 -19.92 -2.36 -32.88
N THR A 321 -19.33 -1.16 -32.82
CA THR A 321 -19.23 -0.21 -33.95
C THR A 321 -18.20 -0.61 -35.01
N GLY A 322 -17.39 -1.65 -34.76
CA GLY A 322 -16.27 -2.07 -35.59
C GLY A 322 -14.95 -1.31 -35.33
N GLN A 323 -14.99 -0.23 -34.53
CA GLN A 323 -13.79 0.52 -34.14
C GLN A 323 -12.90 -0.31 -33.18
N ASP A 324 -11.58 -0.19 -33.33
CA ASP A 324 -10.62 -0.75 -32.37
C ASP A 324 -10.46 0.17 -31.16
N ILE A 325 -10.51 -0.40 -29.96
CA ILE A 325 -10.17 0.26 -28.70
C ILE A 325 -8.89 -0.36 -28.12
N PRO A 326 -7.89 0.44 -27.69
CA PRO A 326 -6.71 -0.09 -26.99
C PRO A 326 -7.07 -0.79 -25.68
N ALA A 327 -6.29 -1.80 -25.30
CA ALA A 327 -6.46 -2.54 -24.06
C ALA A 327 -5.99 -1.76 -22.82
N LEU A 328 -5.02 -0.86 -22.99
CA LEU A 328 -4.50 0.02 -21.94
C LEU A 328 -4.75 1.49 -22.31
N GLY A 329 -5.23 2.28 -21.35
CA GLY A 329 -5.40 3.72 -21.48
C GLY A 329 -4.94 4.51 -20.27
N LEU A 330 -4.64 5.79 -20.48
CA LEU A 330 -4.31 6.74 -19.42
C LEU A 330 -5.61 7.33 -18.85
N GLY A 331 -5.87 7.08 -17.57
CA GLY A 331 -6.92 7.79 -16.84
C GLY A 331 -6.42 9.16 -16.37
N THR A 332 -7.23 10.22 -16.49
CA THR A 332 -6.80 11.59 -16.15
C THR A 332 -7.39 12.14 -14.84
N TRP A 333 -8.36 11.44 -14.22
CA TRP A 333 -9.06 11.88 -13.01
C TRP A 333 -8.16 12.15 -11.79
N GLN A 334 -8.51 13.16 -10.98
CA GLN A 334 -7.74 13.61 -9.79
C GLN A 334 -6.24 13.79 -10.07
N SER A 335 -5.90 14.32 -11.23
CA SER A 335 -4.57 14.83 -11.51
C SER A 335 -4.46 16.27 -11.01
N GLU A 336 -3.32 16.62 -10.44
CA GLU A 336 -3.09 18.00 -9.97
C GLU A 336 -3.02 18.96 -11.18
N PRO A 337 -3.55 20.19 -11.05
CA PRO A 337 -3.46 21.20 -12.10
C PRO A 337 -2.00 21.46 -12.52
N GLY A 338 -1.80 21.68 -13.82
CA GLY A 338 -0.49 21.89 -14.44
C GLY A 338 0.36 20.62 -14.60
N LYS A 339 -0.16 19.42 -14.28
CA LYS A 339 0.54 18.14 -14.48
C LYS A 339 -0.09 17.25 -15.54
N VAL A 340 -1.30 17.54 -16.01
CA VAL A 340 -2.01 16.65 -16.96
C VAL A 340 -1.44 16.76 -18.36
N GLN A 341 -1.11 17.97 -18.83
CA GLN A 341 -0.47 18.21 -20.12
C GLN A 341 0.77 17.30 -20.29
N THR A 342 1.72 17.41 -19.35
CA THR A 342 2.97 16.64 -19.37
C THR A 342 2.72 15.13 -19.27
N ALA A 343 1.75 14.70 -18.46
CA ALA A 343 1.39 13.29 -18.32
C ALA A 343 0.80 12.71 -19.61
N VAL A 344 -0.07 13.46 -20.30
CA VAL A 344 -0.69 13.06 -21.58
C VAL A 344 0.36 13.03 -22.69
N ALA A 345 1.16 14.08 -22.82
CA ALA A 345 2.24 14.15 -23.82
C ALA A 345 3.28 13.03 -23.62
N HIS A 346 3.67 12.75 -22.37
CA HIS A 346 4.57 11.64 -22.04
C HIS A 346 3.94 10.27 -22.34
N ALA A 347 2.67 10.04 -21.97
CA ALA A 347 2.00 8.78 -22.25
C ALA A 347 1.89 8.50 -23.75
N LEU A 348 1.51 9.49 -24.57
CA LEU A 348 1.45 9.35 -26.03
C LEU A 348 2.83 9.05 -26.62
N LYS A 349 3.90 9.66 -26.08
CA LYS A 349 5.29 9.40 -26.46
C LYS A 349 5.79 8.02 -26.02
N ALA A 350 5.33 7.51 -24.87
CA ALA A 350 5.64 6.14 -24.40
C ALA A 350 4.93 5.07 -25.26
N GLY A 351 3.81 5.43 -25.89
CA GLY A 351 3.06 4.58 -26.82
C GLY A 351 1.61 4.29 -26.41
N TYR A 352 1.07 5.01 -25.41
CA TYR A 352 -0.37 4.95 -25.12
C TYR A 352 -1.16 5.48 -26.30
N LYS A 353 -2.27 4.81 -26.62
CA LYS A 353 -3.20 5.21 -27.69
C LYS A 353 -4.61 5.49 -27.19
N LEU A 354 -4.86 5.46 -25.88
CA LEU A 354 -6.17 5.78 -25.29
C LEU A 354 -5.99 6.77 -24.16
N ILE A 355 -6.66 7.91 -24.26
CA ILE A 355 -6.71 8.94 -23.22
C ILE A 355 -8.17 9.07 -22.72
N ASP A 356 -8.38 8.84 -21.43
CA ASP A 356 -9.70 8.95 -20.79
C ASP A 356 -9.83 10.28 -20.03
N GLY A 357 -10.69 11.16 -20.53
CA GLY A 357 -11.11 12.42 -19.92
C GLY A 357 -12.59 12.41 -19.52
N ALA A 358 -13.03 13.51 -18.90
CA ALA A 358 -14.45 13.82 -18.66
C ALA A 358 -14.62 15.27 -18.21
N TYR A 359 -15.74 15.89 -18.57
CA TYR A 359 -16.08 17.26 -18.20
C TYR A 359 -15.91 17.57 -16.69
N CYS A 360 -16.38 16.68 -15.81
CA CYS A 360 -16.34 16.93 -14.37
C CYS A 360 -14.93 16.87 -13.75
N TYR A 361 -13.96 16.28 -14.45
CA TYR A 361 -12.56 16.23 -14.00
C TYR A 361 -11.92 17.62 -14.04
N ALA A 362 -12.46 18.54 -14.84
CA ALA A 362 -12.01 19.93 -15.00
C ALA A 362 -10.53 20.09 -15.35
N ASN A 363 -10.02 19.14 -16.14
CA ASN A 363 -8.67 19.13 -16.70
C ASN A 363 -8.65 18.83 -18.20
N GLU A 364 -9.82 18.82 -18.88
CA GLU A 364 -9.92 18.58 -20.32
C GLU A 364 -9.10 19.59 -21.15
N GLU A 365 -8.92 20.81 -20.64
CA GLU A 365 -8.06 21.83 -21.26
C GLU A 365 -6.57 21.44 -21.23
N GLU A 366 -6.06 20.94 -20.10
CA GLU A 366 -4.69 20.42 -20.01
C GLU A 366 -4.52 19.12 -20.83
N VAL A 367 -5.57 18.28 -20.92
CA VAL A 367 -5.58 17.11 -21.81
C VAL A 367 -5.48 17.54 -23.28
N GLY A 368 -6.24 18.56 -23.67
CA GLY A 368 -6.20 19.14 -25.01
C GLY A 368 -4.83 19.73 -25.35
N GLN A 369 -4.21 20.46 -24.41
CA GLN A 369 -2.83 20.96 -24.55
C GLN A 369 -1.82 19.81 -24.73
N GLY A 370 -1.92 18.73 -23.94
CA GLY A 370 -1.03 17.56 -24.05
C GLY A 370 -1.21 16.77 -25.35
N LEU A 371 -2.45 16.69 -25.86
CA LEU A 371 -2.77 16.13 -27.18
C LEU A 371 -2.18 17.01 -28.29
N ALA A 372 -2.39 18.33 -28.24
CA ALA A 372 -1.86 19.27 -29.21
C ALA A 372 -0.33 19.26 -29.27
N GLU A 373 0.35 19.15 -28.13
CA GLU A 373 1.81 19.00 -28.04
C GLU A 373 2.30 17.72 -28.72
N ALA A 374 1.67 16.57 -28.44
CA ALA A 374 2.05 15.29 -29.03
C ALA A 374 1.79 15.21 -30.56
N LEU A 375 0.71 15.84 -31.02
CA LEU A 375 0.36 16.00 -32.44
C LEU A 375 1.33 16.94 -33.15
N ALA A 376 1.66 18.09 -32.56
CA ALA A 376 2.61 19.06 -33.11
C ALA A 376 4.04 18.51 -33.18
N ALA A 377 4.42 17.65 -32.22
CA ALA A 377 5.68 16.91 -32.24
C ALA A 377 5.72 15.80 -33.32
N GLY A 378 4.60 15.50 -33.98
CA GLY A 378 4.51 14.43 -34.99
C GLY A 378 4.69 13.02 -34.43
N THR A 379 4.51 12.84 -33.11
CA THR A 379 4.76 11.56 -32.43
C THR A 379 3.67 10.53 -32.73
N VAL A 380 2.45 11.01 -32.92
CA VAL A 380 1.21 10.25 -33.18
C VAL A 380 0.30 11.10 -34.07
N LYS A 381 -0.64 10.47 -34.78
CA LYS A 381 -1.70 11.19 -35.53
C LYS A 381 -3.03 11.16 -34.79
N ARG A 382 -3.94 12.10 -35.07
CA ARG A 382 -5.24 12.17 -34.39
C ARG A 382 -6.06 10.88 -34.60
N GLU A 383 -6.02 10.31 -35.80
CA GLU A 383 -6.70 9.05 -36.14
C GLU A 383 -6.11 7.79 -35.47
N GLU A 384 -4.94 7.89 -34.84
CA GLU A 384 -4.27 6.80 -34.12
C GLU A 384 -4.53 6.85 -32.60
N ILE A 385 -5.11 7.94 -32.10
CA ILE A 385 -5.44 8.16 -30.68
C ILE A 385 -6.94 7.96 -30.48
N PHE A 386 -7.30 7.17 -29.47
CA PHE A 386 -8.67 6.95 -29.01
C PHE A 386 -8.96 7.88 -27.82
N VAL A 387 -9.68 8.98 -28.07
CA VAL A 387 -10.02 9.95 -27.01
C VAL A 387 -11.42 9.68 -26.47
N VAL A 388 -11.53 9.55 -25.14
CA VAL A 388 -12.80 9.37 -24.42
C VAL A 388 -13.15 10.65 -23.65
N SER A 389 -14.38 11.12 -23.76
CA SER A 389 -14.98 12.07 -22.80
C SER A 389 -16.37 11.60 -22.36
N LYS A 390 -16.98 12.29 -21.40
CA LYS A 390 -18.21 11.86 -20.71
C LYS A 390 -19.14 13.04 -20.43
N VAL A 391 -20.41 12.94 -20.84
CA VAL A 391 -21.45 13.90 -20.45
C VAL A 391 -21.70 13.77 -18.94
N TRP A 392 -21.55 14.90 -18.24
CA TRP A 392 -21.74 14.95 -16.80
C TRP A 392 -23.22 15.10 -16.40
N ALA A 393 -23.53 14.78 -15.15
CA ALA A 393 -24.88 14.76 -14.57
C ALA A 393 -25.69 16.07 -14.71
N THR A 394 -25.05 17.23 -14.84
CA THR A 394 -25.72 18.54 -15.09
C THR A 394 -26.01 18.82 -16.58
N TYR A 395 -25.62 17.88 -17.46
CA TYR A 395 -25.74 17.95 -18.92
C TYR A 395 -26.48 16.74 -19.52
N THR A 396 -27.00 15.81 -18.72
CA THR A 396 -27.69 14.60 -19.20
C THR A 396 -29.06 14.87 -19.86
N THR A 397 -29.57 16.10 -19.80
CA THR A 397 -30.71 16.61 -20.60
C THR A 397 -30.30 17.50 -21.77
N ARG A 398 -29.01 17.79 -21.94
CA ARG A 398 -28.42 18.72 -22.92
C ARG A 398 -27.13 18.12 -23.49
N CYS A 399 -27.18 16.88 -23.95
CA CYS A 399 -25.97 16.08 -24.21
C CYS A 399 -25.07 16.68 -25.30
N GLU A 400 -25.66 17.33 -26.32
CA GLU A 400 -24.91 18.01 -27.38
C GLU A 400 -24.09 19.19 -26.84
N LEU A 401 -24.69 20.05 -26.00
CA LEU A 401 -23.97 21.14 -25.33
C LEU A 401 -22.85 20.63 -24.41
N GLY A 402 -23.06 19.47 -23.77
CA GLY A 402 -22.03 18.81 -22.98
C GLY A 402 -20.85 18.33 -23.84
N LEU A 403 -21.13 17.74 -25.00
CA LEU A 403 -20.11 17.31 -25.96
C LEU A 403 -19.35 18.52 -26.53
N ASP A 404 -20.06 19.55 -26.97
CA ASP A 404 -19.45 20.76 -27.56
C ASP A 404 -18.50 21.45 -26.59
N ARG A 405 -18.86 21.57 -25.30
CA ARG A 405 -17.96 22.10 -24.26
C ARG A 405 -16.72 21.24 -24.02
N SER A 406 -16.83 19.92 -24.10
CA SER A 406 -15.66 19.04 -23.96
C SER A 406 -14.77 19.10 -25.21
N LEU A 407 -15.34 19.21 -26.41
CA LEU A 407 -14.59 19.40 -27.66
C LEU A 407 -13.84 20.73 -27.69
N GLU A 408 -14.49 21.83 -27.28
CA GLU A 408 -13.87 23.15 -27.14
C GLU A 408 -12.65 23.10 -26.20
N LYS A 409 -12.80 22.48 -25.03
CA LYS A 409 -11.70 22.34 -24.05
C LYS A 409 -10.58 21.42 -24.53
N LEU A 410 -10.92 20.29 -25.16
CA LEU A 410 -9.93 19.37 -25.71
C LEU A 410 -9.23 19.92 -26.95
N GLY A 411 -9.76 20.96 -27.60
CA GLY A 411 -9.25 21.49 -28.88
C GLY A 411 -9.39 20.47 -30.02
N LEU A 412 -10.48 19.70 -30.04
CA LEU A 412 -10.71 18.62 -31.01
C LEU A 412 -12.04 18.80 -31.76
N ASP A 413 -12.07 18.39 -33.03
CA ASP A 413 -13.32 18.34 -33.81
C ASP A 413 -14.23 17.16 -33.43
N TYR A 414 -13.65 16.08 -32.88
CA TYR A 414 -14.38 14.89 -32.46
C TYR A 414 -13.70 14.11 -31.32
N VAL A 415 -14.49 13.36 -30.55
CA VAL A 415 -14.00 12.29 -29.64
C VAL A 415 -14.37 10.90 -30.19
N ASP A 416 -13.54 9.90 -29.89
CA ASP A 416 -13.77 8.54 -30.37
C ASP A 416 -14.92 7.85 -29.62
N LEU A 417 -15.05 8.15 -28.33
CA LEU A 417 -16.09 7.60 -27.47
C LEU A 417 -16.64 8.68 -26.53
N PHE A 418 -17.96 8.86 -26.53
CA PHE A 418 -18.64 9.75 -25.59
C PHE A 418 -19.57 8.96 -24.66
N LEU A 419 -19.36 9.07 -23.35
CA LEU A 419 -20.06 8.26 -22.34
C LEU A 419 -21.08 9.04 -21.52
N VAL A 420 -22.22 8.42 -21.18
CA VAL A 420 -23.06 8.90 -20.07
C VAL A 420 -22.34 8.58 -18.75
N HIS A 421 -21.86 9.59 -18.02
CA HIS A 421 -20.97 9.36 -16.86
C HIS A 421 -21.68 8.66 -15.69
N TRP A 422 -22.94 9.03 -15.41
CA TRP A 422 -23.80 8.40 -14.40
C TRP A 422 -25.26 8.44 -14.88
N PRO A 423 -26.10 7.43 -14.58
CA PRO A 423 -27.51 7.38 -15.00
C PRO A 423 -28.42 8.26 -14.12
N LEU A 424 -28.12 9.56 -14.02
CA LEU A 424 -28.88 10.51 -13.20
C LEU A 424 -28.87 11.93 -13.79
N LEU A 425 -29.73 12.80 -13.26
CA LEU A 425 -29.73 14.24 -13.53
C LEU A 425 -29.47 15.02 -12.25
N MET A 426 -28.45 15.87 -12.28
CA MET A 426 -28.26 16.96 -11.30
C MET A 426 -28.92 18.22 -11.85
N ASN A 427 -29.41 19.09 -10.96
CA ASN A 427 -30.08 20.33 -11.37
C ASN A 427 -29.19 21.19 -12.28
N PRO A 428 -29.55 21.37 -13.58
CA PRO A 428 -28.76 22.17 -14.52
C PRO A 428 -28.75 23.68 -14.22
N GLU A 429 -29.69 24.14 -13.40
CA GLU A 429 -29.86 25.53 -12.96
C GLU A 429 -29.46 25.71 -11.47
N GLY A 430 -28.74 24.73 -10.91
CA GLY A 430 -28.25 24.76 -9.55
C GLY A 430 -27.09 25.76 -9.32
N ASN A 431 -26.62 25.85 -8.08
CA ASN A 431 -25.61 26.81 -7.64
C ASN A 431 -24.16 26.53 -8.11
N ASP A 432 -23.89 25.40 -8.78
CA ASP A 432 -22.59 25.06 -9.37
C ASP A 432 -22.79 24.22 -10.64
N ASP A 433 -22.00 24.49 -11.67
CA ASP A 433 -22.09 23.86 -13.00
C ASP A 433 -21.75 22.35 -13.01
N ARG A 434 -20.99 21.87 -12.00
CA ARG A 434 -20.57 20.46 -11.87
C ARG A 434 -21.15 19.77 -10.65
N PHE A 435 -21.25 20.44 -9.51
CA PHE A 435 -21.65 19.83 -8.25
C PHE A 435 -22.69 20.68 -7.51
N PRO A 436 -23.87 20.91 -8.10
CA PRO A 436 -24.92 21.70 -7.47
C PRO A 436 -25.38 21.04 -6.17
N LYS A 437 -25.67 21.88 -5.17
CA LYS A 437 -26.06 21.45 -3.83
C LYS A 437 -27.27 22.20 -3.31
N LEU A 438 -28.12 21.48 -2.60
CA LEU A 438 -29.20 22.04 -1.82
C LEU A 438 -28.66 22.77 -0.57
N PRO A 439 -29.45 23.64 0.09
CA PRO A 439 -29.04 24.35 1.31
C PRO A 439 -28.64 23.44 2.48
N ASN A 440 -29.06 22.17 2.49
CA ASN A 440 -28.66 21.17 3.48
C ASN A 440 -27.27 20.54 3.21
N GLY A 441 -26.62 20.88 2.09
CA GLY A 441 -25.31 20.36 1.68
C GLY A 441 -25.33 19.10 0.82
N GLU A 442 -26.49 18.47 0.63
CA GLU A 442 -26.68 17.32 -0.27
C GLU A 442 -26.59 17.75 -1.73
N ARG A 443 -26.47 16.79 -2.67
CA ARG A 443 -26.51 17.11 -4.10
C ARG A 443 -27.93 17.46 -4.53
N ASP A 444 -28.03 18.45 -5.41
CA ASP A 444 -29.30 18.83 -6.03
C ASP A 444 -29.60 17.86 -7.19
N ILE A 445 -30.38 16.82 -6.89
CA ILE A 445 -30.66 15.68 -7.77
C ILE A 445 -32.13 15.71 -8.23
N ILE A 446 -32.34 15.60 -9.53
CA ILE A 446 -33.68 15.55 -10.14
C ILE A 446 -34.09 14.07 -10.29
N HIS A 447 -34.81 13.56 -9.30
CA HIS A 447 -35.17 12.14 -9.19
C HIS A 447 -36.23 11.63 -10.19
N ASN A 448 -36.98 12.52 -10.85
CA ASN A 448 -37.98 12.12 -11.86
C ASN A 448 -37.40 11.99 -13.28
N HIS A 449 -36.08 12.14 -13.45
CA HIS A 449 -35.41 12.01 -14.74
C HIS A 449 -35.25 10.54 -15.17
N ASN A 450 -35.56 10.25 -16.43
CA ASN A 450 -35.36 8.94 -17.03
C ASN A 450 -34.04 8.88 -17.83
N HIS A 451 -33.11 8.03 -17.41
CA HIS A 451 -31.81 7.83 -18.10
C HIS A 451 -31.96 7.37 -19.55
N VAL A 452 -33.06 6.71 -19.91
CA VAL A 452 -33.35 6.31 -21.30
C VAL A 452 -33.52 7.52 -22.21
N ASP A 453 -34.02 8.65 -21.70
CA ASP A 453 -34.17 9.88 -22.50
C ASP A 453 -32.83 10.61 -22.68
N THR A 454 -31.89 10.46 -21.75
CA THR A 454 -30.47 10.83 -21.97
C THR A 454 -29.88 9.99 -23.11
N TRP A 455 -30.12 8.68 -23.14
CA TRP A 455 -29.59 7.83 -24.20
C TRP A 455 -30.11 8.23 -25.59
N LYS A 456 -31.41 8.52 -25.74
CA LYS A 456 -31.98 9.03 -27.00
C LYS A 456 -31.34 10.34 -27.48
N GLN A 457 -30.72 11.13 -26.60
CA GLN A 457 -29.90 12.27 -27.01
C GLN A 457 -28.52 11.81 -27.48
N MET A 458 -27.85 10.93 -26.73
CA MET A 458 -26.54 10.35 -27.09
C MET A 458 -26.57 9.69 -28.48
N GLU A 459 -27.61 8.93 -28.80
CA GLU A 459 -27.76 8.28 -30.12
C GLU A 459 -27.73 9.29 -31.28
N LYS A 460 -28.30 10.48 -31.10
CA LYS A 460 -28.30 11.55 -32.11
C LYS A 460 -26.91 12.16 -32.32
N LEU A 461 -26.05 12.16 -31.29
CA LEU A 461 -24.71 12.72 -31.38
C LEU A 461 -23.83 11.99 -32.39
N VAL A 462 -24.02 10.67 -32.56
CA VAL A 462 -23.30 9.87 -33.56
C VAL A 462 -23.54 10.43 -34.98
N ALA A 463 -24.77 10.86 -35.27
CA ALA A 463 -25.13 11.41 -36.58
C ALA A 463 -24.50 12.79 -36.86
N THR A 464 -24.00 13.49 -35.84
CA THR A 464 -23.34 14.80 -35.99
C THR A 464 -21.86 14.69 -36.39
N GLY A 465 -21.26 13.49 -36.31
CA GLY A 465 -19.83 13.27 -36.53
C GLY A 465 -18.91 13.74 -35.41
N LYS A 466 -19.41 14.54 -34.45
CA LYS A 466 -18.70 15.01 -33.24
C LYS A 466 -18.25 13.87 -32.31
N THR A 467 -18.87 12.68 -32.44
CA THR A 467 -18.39 11.46 -31.78
C THR A 467 -18.57 10.22 -32.66
N ARG A 468 -17.60 9.29 -32.63
CA ARG A 468 -17.63 8.04 -33.43
C ARG A 468 -18.46 6.93 -32.78
N ALA A 469 -18.46 6.86 -31.45
CA ALA A 469 -19.20 5.87 -30.69
C ALA A 469 -19.77 6.49 -29.40
N VAL A 470 -20.92 5.98 -28.96
CA VAL A 470 -21.50 6.35 -27.66
C VAL A 470 -21.58 5.15 -26.73
N GLY A 471 -21.47 5.41 -25.43
CA GLY A 471 -21.52 4.39 -24.40
C GLY A 471 -22.00 4.94 -23.06
N VAL A 472 -21.91 4.11 -22.04
CA VAL A 472 -22.36 4.41 -20.68
C VAL A 472 -21.23 4.19 -19.67
N SER A 473 -21.39 4.74 -18.48
CA SER A 473 -20.51 4.50 -17.34
C SER A 473 -21.33 4.41 -16.05
N ASN A 474 -20.91 3.52 -15.15
CA ASN A 474 -21.60 3.23 -13.90
C ASN A 474 -23.04 2.69 -14.07
N TYR A 475 -23.32 2.03 -15.20
CA TYR A 475 -24.60 1.34 -15.39
C TYR A 475 -24.48 -0.08 -14.81
N SER A 476 -25.29 -0.37 -13.80
CA SER A 476 -25.48 -1.73 -13.28
C SER A 476 -26.35 -2.57 -14.23
N LYS A 477 -26.46 -3.86 -13.92
CA LYS A 477 -27.36 -4.78 -14.62
C LYS A 477 -28.78 -4.23 -14.75
N ARG A 478 -29.34 -3.68 -13.67
CA ARG A 478 -30.70 -3.08 -13.66
C ARG A 478 -30.85 -1.94 -14.67
N TYR A 479 -29.87 -1.03 -14.73
CA TYR A 479 -29.92 0.11 -15.66
C TYR A 479 -29.69 -0.32 -17.11
N LEU A 480 -28.82 -1.30 -17.37
CA LEU A 480 -28.64 -1.89 -18.70
C LEU A 480 -29.91 -2.62 -19.19
N GLU A 481 -30.56 -3.41 -18.33
CA GLU A 481 -31.81 -4.13 -18.66
C GLU A 481 -32.98 -3.19 -18.94
N GLN A 482 -33.02 -2.02 -18.28
CA GLN A 482 -33.97 -0.94 -18.61
C GLN A 482 -33.63 -0.21 -19.91
N LEU A 483 -32.34 -0.03 -20.22
CA LEU A 483 -31.91 0.75 -21.37
C LEU A 483 -32.04 -0.03 -22.69
N LEU A 484 -31.57 -1.27 -22.72
CA LEU A 484 -31.41 -2.07 -23.94
C LEU A 484 -32.69 -2.26 -24.78
N PRO A 485 -33.92 -2.40 -24.21
CA PRO A 485 -35.16 -2.47 -24.98
C PRO A 485 -35.53 -1.18 -25.73
N HIS A 486 -34.91 -0.05 -25.38
CA HIS A 486 -35.18 1.27 -25.93
C HIS A 486 -34.01 1.86 -26.72
N ALA A 487 -32.86 1.17 -26.75
CA ALA A 487 -31.67 1.57 -27.47
C ALA A 487 -31.75 1.14 -28.94
N THR A 488 -31.71 2.12 -29.85
CA THR A 488 -31.54 1.90 -31.29
C THR A 488 -30.08 1.59 -31.62
N ILE A 489 -29.16 2.28 -30.95
CA ILE A 489 -27.72 2.02 -30.97
C ILE A 489 -27.37 1.36 -29.64
N VAL A 490 -26.88 0.12 -29.67
CA VAL A 490 -26.41 -0.57 -28.46
C VAL A 490 -25.16 0.15 -27.93
N PRO A 491 -25.07 0.46 -26.62
CA PRO A 491 -23.89 1.12 -26.05
C PRO A 491 -22.59 0.39 -26.43
N ALA A 492 -21.61 1.11 -26.98
CA ALA A 492 -20.34 0.51 -27.40
C ALA A 492 -19.49 0.05 -26.21
N VAL A 493 -19.57 0.80 -25.10
CA VAL A 493 -18.82 0.56 -23.87
C VAL A 493 -19.72 0.75 -22.64
N ASN A 494 -19.50 -0.05 -21.59
CA ASN A 494 -19.86 0.29 -20.22
C ASN A 494 -18.58 0.46 -19.38
N GLN A 495 -18.29 1.68 -18.93
CA GLN A 495 -17.11 1.98 -18.11
C GLN A 495 -17.46 1.89 -16.62
N ILE A 496 -16.86 0.95 -15.89
CA ILE A 496 -17.20 0.59 -14.50
C ILE A 496 -15.96 0.42 -13.63
N GLU A 497 -16.12 0.55 -12.31
CA GLU A 497 -15.10 0.14 -11.34
C GLU A 497 -14.88 -1.36 -11.46
N ASN A 498 -13.66 -1.82 -11.76
CA ASN A 498 -13.40 -3.24 -11.92
C ASN A 498 -11.97 -3.58 -11.51
N HIS A 499 -11.82 -4.61 -10.70
CA HIS A 499 -10.56 -5.14 -10.18
C HIS A 499 -10.86 -6.42 -9.36
N PRO A 500 -9.86 -7.21 -8.92
CA PRO A 500 -10.11 -8.46 -8.19
C PRO A 500 -10.97 -8.31 -6.92
N ALA A 501 -10.92 -7.18 -6.21
CA ALA A 501 -11.80 -6.96 -5.05
C ALA A 501 -13.26 -6.57 -5.39
N LEU A 502 -13.59 -6.40 -6.68
CA LEU A 502 -14.89 -6.02 -7.21
C LEU A 502 -15.01 -6.49 -8.69
N PRO A 503 -15.14 -7.81 -8.95
CA PRO A 503 -15.10 -8.37 -10.31
C PRO A 503 -16.33 -8.02 -11.17
N GLN A 504 -17.46 -7.67 -10.52
CA GLN A 504 -18.76 -7.34 -11.13
C GLN A 504 -19.21 -8.32 -12.25
N GLN A 505 -19.04 -9.62 -12.02
CA GLN A 505 -19.16 -10.64 -13.08
C GLN A 505 -20.52 -10.62 -13.81
N GLU A 506 -21.63 -10.43 -13.09
CA GLU A 506 -22.97 -10.32 -13.70
C GLU A 506 -23.11 -9.17 -14.73
N ILE A 507 -22.40 -8.06 -14.53
CA ILE A 507 -22.39 -6.93 -15.46
C ILE A 507 -21.46 -7.24 -16.63
N VAL A 508 -20.30 -7.86 -16.36
CA VAL A 508 -19.35 -8.29 -17.41
C VAL A 508 -20.00 -9.30 -18.36
N ASP A 509 -20.71 -10.29 -17.83
CA ASP A 509 -21.40 -11.33 -18.62
C ASP A 509 -22.56 -10.75 -19.44
N LEU A 510 -23.36 -9.84 -18.85
CA LEU A 510 -24.43 -9.14 -19.59
C LEU A 510 -23.86 -8.26 -20.71
N CYS A 511 -22.82 -7.48 -20.42
CA CYS A 511 -22.14 -6.65 -21.42
C CYS A 511 -21.62 -7.51 -22.58
N LYS A 512 -20.89 -8.60 -22.27
CA LYS A 512 -20.37 -9.56 -23.26
C LYS A 512 -21.46 -10.19 -24.11
N ALA A 513 -22.57 -10.63 -23.49
CA ALA A 513 -23.73 -11.21 -24.18
C ALA A 513 -24.47 -10.22 -25.10
N LYS A 514 -24.28 -8.91 -24.90
CA LYS A 514 -24.88 -7.83 -25.71
C LYS A 514 -23.89 -7.12 -26.63
N GLY A 515 -22.62 -7.56 -26.68
CA GLY A 515 -21.57 -6.92 -27.47
C GLY A 515 -21.13 -5.55 -26.94
N ILE A 516 -21.44 -5.24 -25.68
CA ILE A 516 -20.96 -4.02 -24.99
C ILE A 516 -19.57 -4.32 -24.44
N HIS A 517 -18.59 -3.50 -24.78
CA HIS A 517 -17.22 -3.66 -24.25
C HIS A 517 -17.12 -3.15 -22.81
N VAL A 518 -16.32 -3.81 -21.97
CA VAL A 518 -16.11 -3.38 -20.58
C VAL A 518 -14.81 -2.57 -20.48
N MET A 519 -14.91 -1.37 -19.92
CA MET A 519 -13.75 -0.54 -19.62
C MET A 519 -13.62 -0.36 -18.10
N ALA A 520 -12.52 -0.83 -17.53
CA ALA A 520 -12.23 -0.83 -16.11
C ALA A 520 -11.58 0.49 -15.67
N TYR A 521 -12.23 1.24 -14.78
CA TYR A 521 -11.62 2.34 -14.04
C TYR A 521 -11.24 1.92 -12.61
N SER A 522 -10.35 2.70 -11.98
CA SER A 522 -9.81 2.45 -10.64
C SER A 522 -9.20 1.04 -10.41
N PRO A 523 -8.46 0.43 -11.38
CA PRO A 523 -7.96 -0.95 -11.26
C PRO A 523 -7.04 -1.19 -10.05
N LEU A 524 -6.46 -0.13 -9.46
CA LEU A 524 -5.60 -0.18 -8.28
C LEU A 524 -6.35 0.04 -6.95
N GLY A 525 -7.67 0.25 -6.98
CA GLY A 525 -8.49 0.60 -5.81
C GLY A 525 -8.56 2.10 -5.51
N SER A 526 -8.46 2.96 -6.53
CA SER A 526 -8.53 4.42 -6.38
C SER A 526 -7.40 5.02 -5.50
N THR A 527 -7.73 5.94 -4.59
CA THR A 527 -6.77 6.73 -3.81
C THR A 527 -5.89 5.86 -2.90
N GLY A 528 -4.56 6.01 -3.02
CA GLY A 528 -3.58 5.28 -2.22
C GLY A 528 -3.27 3.86 -2.72
N GLY A 529 -4.01 3.34 -3.71
CA GLY A 529 -3.76 2.03 -4.30
C GLY A 529 -3.88 0.83 -3.33
N PRO A 530 -4.97 0.71 -2.55
CA PRO A 530 -5.11 -0.29 -1.49
C PRO A 530 -5.02 -1.75 -1.98
N LEU A 531 -5.25 -2.02 -3.27
CA LEU A 531 -5.12 -3.37 -3.83
C LEU A 531 -3.67 -3.78 -4.09
N LEU A 532 -2.72 -2.84 -4.08
CA LEU A 532 -1.28 -3.11 -4.26
C LEU A 532 -0.68 -3.97 -3.13
N THR A 533 -1.35 -4.04 -1.97
CA THR A 533 -0.93 -4.81 -0.79
C THR A 533 -1.76 -6.07 -0.56
N ALA A 534 -2.70 -6.40 -1.48
CA ALA A 534 -3.50 -7.61 -1.37
C ALA A 534 -2.62 -8.86 -1.56
N GLU A 535 -2.64 -9.78 -0.58
CA GLU A 535 -1.81 -10.99 -0.53
C GLU A 535 -1.70 -11.78 -1.87
N PRO A 536 -2.79 -12.12 -2.59
CA PRO A 536 -2.69 -12.83 -3.86
C PRO A 536 -2.05 -12.00 -4.97
N VAL A 537 -2.29 -10.67 -4.99
CA VAL A 537 -1.67 -9.76 -5.97
C VAL A 537 -0.16 -9.67 -5.75
N VAL A 538 0.28 -9.58 -4.49
CA VAL A 538 1.70 -9.57 -4.13
C VAL A 538 2.37 -10.90 -4.49
N LYS A 539 1.72 -12.05 -4.20
CA LYS A 539 2.23 -13.39 -4.57
C LYS A 539 2.43 -13.55 -6.08
N ILE A 540 1.49 -13.10 -6.90
CA ILE A 540 1.61 -13.14 -8.37
C ILE A 540 2.70 -12.16 -8.83
N ALA A 541 2.80 -10.98 -8.22
CA ALA A 541 3.84 -10.00 -8.54
C ALA A 541 5.25 -10.56 -8.24
N GLU A 542 5.43 -11.27 -7.13
CA GLU A 542 6.66 -11.98 -6.77
C GLU A 542 6.96 -13.14 -7.74
N LYS A 543 5.97 -13.96 -8.09
CA LYS A 543 6.09 -15.06 -9.07
C LYS A 543 6.62 -14.58 -10.43
N HIS A 544 6.13 -13.43 -10.90
CA HIS A 544 6.51 -12.85 -12.20
C HIS A 544 7.66 -11.83 -12.14
N GLY A 545 8.15 -11.47 -10.95
CA GLY A 545 9.21 -10.47 -10.78
C GLY A 545 8.80 -9.04 -11.17
N VAL A 546 7.52 -8.69 -11.03
CA VAL A 546 6.94 -7.39 -11.42
C VAL A 546 6.36 -6.61 -10.24
N LYS A 547 5.90 -5.38 -10.49
CA LYS A 547 5.17 -4.58 -9.49
C LYS A 547 3.71 -5.06 -9.37
N PRO A 548 3.08 -5.01 -8.18
CA PRO A 548 1.65 -5.33 -8.01
C PRO A 548 0.69 -4.55 -8.94
N SER A 549 1.08 -3.34 -9.38
CA SER A 549 0.32 -2.58 -10.38
C SER A 549 0.23 -3.30 -11.73
N ALA A 550 1.31 -3.94 -12.19
CA ALA A 550 1.32 -4.68 -13.44
C ALA A 550 0.33 -5.85 -13.40
N VAL A 551 0.26 -6.59 -12.29
CA VAL A 551 -0.70 -7.69 -12.08
C VAL A 551 -2.15 -7.18 -12.14
N LEU A 552 -2.45 -6.09 -11.43
CA LEU A 552 -3.80 -5.51 -11.38
C LEU A 552 -4.25 -4.97 -12.74
N LEU A 553 -3.36 -4.37 -13.53
CA LEU A 553 -3.67 -3.96 -14.91
C LEU A 553 -3.83 -5.19 -15.82
N SER A 554 -2.98 -6.20 -15.66
CA SER A 554 -2.98 -7.41 -16.49
C SER A 554 -4.20 -8.30 -16.28
N TYR A 555 -4.83 -8.29 -15.09
CA TYR A 555 -6.09 -8.98 -14.78
C TYR A 555 -7.22 -8.71 -15.81
N HIS A 556 -7.23 -7.53 -16.42
CA HIS A 556 -8.24 -7.16 -17.41
C HIS A 556 -8.00 -7.75 -18.81
N ILE A 557 -6.76 -8.15 -19.11
CA ILE A 557 -6.34 -8.64 -20.43
C ILE A 557 -6.91 -10.03 -20.81
N PRO A 558 -6.95 -11.05 -19.92
CA PRO A 558 -7.63 -12.31 -20.21
C PRO A 558 -9.16 -12.16 -20.15
N ARG A 559 -9.67 -11.22 -19.34
CA ARG A 559 -11.11 -10.87 -19.26
C ARG A 559 -11.62 -10.18 -20.54
N GLY A 560 -10.72 -9.70 -21.39
CA GLY A 560 -11.06 -8.99 -22.64
C GLY A 560 -11.55 -7.56 -22.41
N SER A 561 -11.22 -6.96 -21.26
CA SER A 561 -11.59 -5.59 -20.91
C SER A 561 -10.46 -4.62 -21.23
N THR A 562 -10.80 -3.36 -21.54
CA THR A 562 -9.84 -2.25 -21.52
C THR A 562 -9.63 -1.80 -20.06
N VAL A 563 -8.39 -1.43 -19.69
CA VAL A 563 -8.06 -0.92 -18.35
C VAL A 563 -7.49 0.49 -18.40
N LEU A 564 -7.93 1.34 -17.47
CA LEU A 564 -7.46 2.72 -17.33
C LEU A 564 -6.48 2.86 -16.15
N ALA A 565 -5.21 3.03 -16.47
CA ALA A 565 -4.16 3.30 -15.49
C ALA A 565 -4.01 4.82 -15.30
N LYS A 566 -4.32 5.35 -14.11
CA LYS A 566 -4.12 6.78 -13.81
C LYS A 566 -2.73 7.02 -13.21
N SER A 567 -1.96 7.91 -13.83
CA SER A 567 -0.70 8.42 -13.26
C SER A 567 -0.38 9.81 -13.83
N VAL A 568 0.35 10.62 -13.04
CA VAL A 568 1.02 11.86 -13.51
C VAL A 568 2.54 11.78 -13.36
N THR A 569 3.06 10.63 -12.92
CA THR A 569 4.49 10.36 -12.70
C THR A 569 5.00 9.61 -13.92
N PRO A 570 5.93 10.16 -14.73
CA PRO A 570 6.42 9.55 -15.97
C PRO A 570 6.89 8.11 -15.81
N GLU A 571 7.69 7.82 -14.77
CA GLU A 571 8.23 6.49 -14.51
C GLU A 571 7.12 5.46 -14.26
N ARG A 572 6.01 5.89 -13.62
CA ARG A 572 4.84 5.04 -13.40
C ARG A 572 3.99 4.87 -14.65
N ILE A 573 3.95 5.87 -15.54
CA ILE A 573 3.27 5.76 -16.84
C ILE A 573 3.97 4.69 -17.69
N ASP A 574 5.30 4.71 -17.70
CA ASP A 574 6.15 3.73 -18.38
C ASP A 574 6.02 2.34 -17.72
N ASP A 575 6.12 2.26 -16.38
CA ASP A 575 5.91 1.02 -15.63
C ASP A 575 4.55 0.36 -15.92
N ASN A 576 3.48 1.15 -16.07
CA ASN A 576 2.13 0.65 -16.31
C ASN A 576 1.95 0.03 -17.71
N MET A 577 2.88 0.29 -18.66
CA MET A 577 2.93 -0.43 -19.94
C MET A 577 3.52 -1.83 -19.82
N ASN A 578 4.20 -2.15 -18.71
CA ASN A 578 4.84 -3.45 -18.51
C ASN A 578 3.80 -4.50 -18.06
N LEU A 579 2.81 -4.75 -18.91
CA LEU A 579 1.77 -5.76 -18.69
C LEU A 579 2.36 -7.18 -18.82
N VAL A 580 1.83 -8.09 -18.00
CA VAL A 580 2.24 -9.49 -17.88
C VAL A 580 1.14 -10.39 -18.45
N ASP A 581 1.53 -11.52 -19.03
CA ASP A 581 0.58 -12.58 -19.39
C ASP A 581 0.35 -13.45 -18.16
N LEU A 582 -0.84 -13.33 -17.55
CA LEU A 582 -1.21 -14.10 -16.37
C LEU A 582 -1.61 -15.52 -16.79
N ASP A 583 -1.01 -16.54 -16.18
CA ASP A 583 -1.36 -17.93 -16.48
C ASP A 583 -2.67 -18.37 -15.82
N ALA A 584 -3.12 -19.59 -16.12
CA ALA A 584 -4.38 -20.11 -15.60
C ALA A 584 -4.41 -20.14 -14.05
N ASP A 585 -3.28 -20.48 -13.42
CA ASP A 585 -3.14 -20.56 -11.97
C ASP A 585 -3.19 -19.16 -11.33
N ASP A 586 -2.61 -18.14 -12.00
CA ASP A 586 -2.71 -16.74 -11.56
C ASP A 586 -4.14 -16.21 -11.61
N VAL A 587 -4.86 -16.51 -12.69
CA VAL A 587 -6.26 -16.11 -12.86
C VAL A 587 -7.14 -16.84 -11.84
N GLU A 588 -6.94 -18.14 -11.64
CA GLU A 588 -7.64 -18.92 -10.60
C GLU A 588 -7.41 -18.34 -9.20
N LEU A 589 -6.17 -17.94 -8.86
CA LEU A 589 -5.87 -17.32 -7.56
C LEU A 589 -6.56 -15.96 -7.36
N LEU A 590 -6.70 -15.15 -8.42
CA LEU A 590 -7.43 -13.88 -8.37
C LEU A 590 -8.94 -14.08 -8.33
N ASP A 591 -9.47 -15.09 -9.02
CA ASP A 591 -10.88 -15.46 -8.97
C ASP A 591 -11.25 -16.07 -7.61
N ASP A 592 -10.38 -16.87 -6.98
CA ASP A 592 -10.57 -17.39 -5.62
C ASP A 592 -10.59 -16.27 -4.56
N TYR A 593 -9.72 -15.27 -4.71
CA TYR A 593 -9.76 -14.05 -3.90
C TYR A 593 -11.09 -13.30 -4.07
N SER A 594 -11.53 -13.14 -5.31
CA SER A 594 -12.81 -12.52 -5.66
C SER A 594 -13.99 -13.29 -5.03
N ASN A 595 -14.01 -14.61 -5.22
CA ASN A 595 -15.02 -15.54 -4.69
C ASN A 595 -15.08 -15.53 -3.17
N LYS A 596 -13.93 -15.45 -2.49
CA LYS A 596 -13.86 -15.32 -1.03
C LYS A 596 -14.49 -14.01 -0.56
N LEU A 597 -14.15 -12.87 -1.18
CA LEU A 597 -14.74 -11.58 -0.83
C LEU A 597 -16.25 -11.56 -1.10
N THR A 598 -16.72 -12.18 -2.19
CA THR A 598 -18.16 -12.33 -2.47
C THR A 598 -18.86 -13.16 -1.39
N LYS A 599 -18.32 -14.33 -1.02
CA LYS A 599 -18.89 -15.21 0.02
C LYS A 599 -18.90 -14.55 1.41
N GLU A 600 -17.91 -13.72 1.71
CA GLU A 600 -17.82 -13.00 2.99
C GLU A 600 -18.64 -11.69 3.01
N GLY A 601 -19.24 -11.26 1.90
CA GLY A 601 -19.93 -9.98 1.79
C GLY A 601 -19.01 -8.75 1.88
N LYS A 602 -17.73 -8.91 1.52
CA LYS A 602 -16.65 -7.91 1.69
C LYS A 602 -16.11 -7.35 0.38
N LEU A 603 -16.94 -7.34 -0.67
CA LEU A 603 -16.60 -6.67 -1.93
C LEU A 603 -16.27 -5.19 -1.69
N GLN A 604 -15.19 -4.71 -2.30
CA GLN A 604 -14.65 -3.38 -2.02
C GLN A 604 -14.94 -2.44 -3.19
N ARG A 605 -15.97 -1.59 -3.04
CA ARG A 605 -16.22 -0.48 -3.97
C ARG A 605 -15.69 0.82 -3.38
N PHE A 606 -14.68 1.39 -4.02
CA PHE A 606 -14.01 2.63 -3.65
C PHE A 606 -14.68 3.86 -4.26
N VAL A 607 -15.39 3.73 -5.39
CA VAL A 607 -16.07 4.84 -6.07
C VAL A 607 -17.58 4.68 -5.97
N TYR A 608 -18.15 5.28 -4.92
CA TYR A 608 -19.60 5.46 -4.76
C TYR A 608 -19.90 6.87 -4.21
N PRO A 609 -20.05 7.88 -5.08
CA PRO A 609 -20.32 9.24 -4.63
C PRO A 609 -21.65 9.34 -3.86
N PRO A 610 -21.77 10.21 -2.85
CA PRO A 610 -22.99 10.37 -2.05
C PRO A 610 -24.05 11.15 -2.83
N PHE A 611 -24.65 10.51 -3.83
CA PHE A 611 -25.73 11.07 -4.65
C PHE A 611 -27.13 10.80 -4.09
N GLY A 612 -27.27 9.98 -3.03
CA GLY A 612 -28.59 9.61 -2.49
C GLY A 612 -29.44 8.76 -3.44
N VAL A 613 -28.83 8.21 -4.50
CA VAL A 613 -29.48 7.37 -5.51
C VAL A 613 -28.98 5.94 -5.38
N ASP A 614 -29.88 4.98 -5.46
CA ASP A 614 -29.55 3.57 -5.64
C ASP A 614 -29.25 3.29 -7.13
N PHE A 615 -28.01 2.90 -7.42
CA PHE A 615 -27.59 2.51 -8.76
C PHE A 615 -27.82 1.03 -9.08
N GLY A 616 -28.37 0.24 -8.14
CA GLY A 616 -28.68 -1.18 -8.34
C GLY A 616 -27.43 -2.05 -8.43
N PHE A 617 -26.38 -1.69 -7.69
CA PHE A 617 -25.18 -2.53 -7.53
C PHE A 617 -25.36 -3.43 -6.30
N PRO A 618 -25.22 -4.78 -6.42
CA PRO A 618 -25.47 -5.71 -5.32
C PRO A 618 -24.65 -5.49 -4.04
N ASP A 619 -23.52 -4.79 -4.11
CA ASP A 619 -22.67 -4.43 -2.96
C ASP A 619 -23.10 -3.14 -2.23
N LYS A 620 -24.19 -2.49 -2.69
CA LYS A 620 -24.75 -1.23 -2.13
C LYS A 620 -26.27 -1.22 -1.95
N SER A 621 -26.98 -2.17 -2.54
CA SER A 621 -28.44 -2.33 -2.50
C SER A 621 -28.94 -3.16 -1.31
#